data_AF-A0A428Q2H9-F1
#
_entry.id   AF-A0A428Q2H9-F1
#
_cell.length_a   1.000
_cell.length_b   1.000
_cell.length_c   1.000
_cell.angle_alpha   90.00
_cell.angle_beta   90.00
_cell.angle_gamma   90.00
#
_symmetry.space_group_name_H-M   'P 1'
#
loop_
_entity.id
_entity.type
_entity.pdbx_description
1 polymer ?
#
loop_
_entity_poly.entity_id
_entity_poly.type
_entity_poly.pdbx_seq_one_letter_code
_entity_poly.pdbx_strand_id
1 'polypeptide(L)'
;MATSDHTYSEAQHPPDEPAKVECRQLIPDGDVMLIVGPKKEKIQVSSHLLRTASPFFKAMLESDFKEGRALRERNGSPAEIELPAESPEAV
;
A
#
# COMPACT_ATOMS: atom_id res chain seq x y z
N MET A 1 -53.23 8.93 -17.41
CA MET A 1 -53.03 7.47 -17.33
C MET A 1 -51.75 7.15 -18.11
N ALA A 2 -50.75 6.58 -17.42
CA ALA A 2 -49.46 6.01 -17.88
C ALA A 2 -48.47 6.99 -18.60
N THR A 3 -47.37 7.46 -17.97
CA THR A 3 -46.04 6.83 -17.72
C THR A 3 -45.32 6.39 -19.02
N SER A 4 -44.25 7.08 -19.43
CA SER A 4 -42.81 6.74 -19.21
C SER A 4 -42.43 5.38 -19.84
N ASP A 5 -41.29 5.12 -20.50
CA ASP A 5 -39.91 5.55 -20.30
C ASP A 5 -39.09 5.07 -21.53
N HIS A 6 -38.18 5.88 -22.09
CA HIS A 6 -36.72 5.77 -21.90
C HIS A 6 -36.00 4.79 -22.85
N THR A 7 -35.18 5.32 -23.77
CA THR A 7 -33.98 4.64 -24.26
C THR A 7 -32.83 5.63 -24.39
N TYR A 8 -31.74 5.29 -23.70
CA TYR A 8 -30.49 6.01 -23.43
C TYR A 8 -29.63 6.27 -24.68
N SER A 9 -28.76 7.28 -24.63
CA SER A 9 -27.30 7.04 -24.67
C SER A 9 -26.51 8.34 -24.53
N GLU A 10 -26.16 8.70 -23.31
CA GLU A 10 -24.95 9.47 -23.06
C GLU A 10 -24.34 8.87 -21.78
N ALA A 11 -23.39 7.95 -21.95
CA ALA A 11 -22.65 7.40 -20.83
C ALA A 11 -21.71 8.48 -20.30
N GLN A 12 -22.26 9.33 -19.44
CA GLN A 12 -21.56 10.22 -18.54
C GLN A 12 -20.62 9.37 -17.67
N HIS A 13 -19.32 9.69 -17.69
CA HIS A 13 -18.39 9.22 -16.66
C HIS A 13 -18.89 9.73 -15.30
N PRO A 14 -19.15 8.86 -14.30
CA PRO A 14 -19.45 9.33 -12.97
C PRO A 14 -18.16 9.94 -12.35
N PRO A 15 -18.24 11.13 -11.74
CA PRO A 15 -17.22 11.58 -10.81
C PRO A 15 -17.36 10.73 -9.53
N ASP A 16 -16.25 10.34 -8.91
CA ASP A 16 -16.15 9.52 -7.69
C ASP A 16 -16.16 7.99 -7.83
N GLU A 17 -15.47 7.43 -8.83
CA GLU A 17 -14.92 6.08 -8.61
C GLU A 17 -13.76 6.22 -7.61
N PRO A 18 -13.82 5.58 -6.42
CA PRO A 18 -12.68 5.62 -5.49
C PRO A 18 -11.50 5.03 -6.23
N ALA A 19 -10.45 5.83 -6.44
CA ALA A 19 -9.24 5.42 -7.12
C ALA A 19 -8.85 4.03 -6.58
N LYS A 20 -8.99 3.01 -7.43
CA LYS A 20 -8.76 1.62 -7.05
C LYS A 20 -7.34 1.54 -6.51
N VAL A 21 -7.20 1.41 -5.19
CA VAL A 21 -5.89 1.25 -4.55
C VAL A 21 -5.43 -0.17 -4.87
N GLU A 22 -4.85 -0.33 -6.05
CA GLU A 22 -4.23 -1.57 -6.50
C GLU A 22 -3.10 -1.92 -5.55
N CYS A 23 -3.26 -3.02 -4.81
CA CYS A 23 -2.18 -3.57 -4.00
C CYS A 23 -1.28 -4.41 -4.91
N ARG A 24 -0.04 -3.96 -5.13
CA ARG A 24 0.94 -4.70 -5.92
C ARG A 24 1.62 -5.75 -5.07
N GLN A 25 1.41 -7.02 -5.39
CA GLN A 25 2.11 -8.13 -4.71
C GLN A 25 3.43 -8.43 -5.40
N LEU A 26 4.56 -8.17 -4.73
CA LEU A 26 5.87 -8.63 -5.18
C LEU A 26 6.15 -10.07 -4.72
N ILE A 27 5.71 -10.38 -3.49
CA ILE A 27 5.73 -11.74 -2.94
C ILE A 27 4.32 -12.03 -2.40
N PRO A 28 3.61 -13.04 -2.94
CA PRO A 28 2.34 -13.50 -2.38
C PRO A 28 2.51 -13.86 -0.90
N ASP A 29 1.55 -13.47 -0.07
CA ASP A 29 1.56 -13.70 1.38
C ASP A 29 2.77 -13.09 2.11
N GLY A 30 3.40 -12.06 1.52
CA GLY A 30 4.41 -11.25 2.18
C GLY A 30 3.91 -10.68 3.50
N ASP A 31 4.77 -10.70 4.51
CA ASP A 31 4.50 -10.27 5.89
C ASP A 31 4.64 -8.76 6.11
N VAL A 32 4.99 -8.01 5.07
CA VAL A 32 5.11 -6.55 5.07
C VAL A 32 4.30 -5.93 3.92
N MET A 33 3.61 -4.84 4.23
CA MET A 33 2.96 -3.96 3.26
C MET A 33 3.67 -2.61 3.27
N LEU A 34 4.46 -2.32 2.24
CA LEU A 34 5.09 -1.01 2.07
C LEU A 34 4.06 -0.03 1.52
N ILE A 35 3.96 1.13 2.15
CA ILE A 35 3.11 2.24 1.70
C ILE A 35 4.03 3.33 1.16
N VAL A 36 3.97 3.57 -0.14
CA VAL A 36 4.96 4.39 -0.86
C VAL A 36 4.34 5.68 -1.37
N GLY A 37 5.03 6.79 -1.08
CA GLY A 37 4.76 8.10 -1.66
C GLY A 37 3.41 8.72 -1.26
N PRO A 38 3.08 9.89 -1.82
CA PRO A 38 1.86 10.64 -1.47
C PRO A 38 0.58 9.94 -1.93
N LYS A 39 0.67 9.08 -2.97
CA LYS A 39 -0.45 8.28 -3.47
C LYS A 39 -0.75 7.06 -2.61
N LYS A 40 0.04 6.80 -1.56
CA LYS A 40 -0.11 5.67 -0.63
C LYS A 40 -0.20 4.33 -1.38
N GLU A 41 0.66 4.16 -2.39
CA GLU A 41 0.73 2.93 -3.17
C GLU A 41 1.12 1.77 -2.25
N LYS A 42 0.38 0.67 -2.30
CA LYS A 42 0.58 -0.48 -1.42
C LYS A 42 1.35 -1.57 -2.16
N ILE A 43 2.46 -2.00 -1.57
CA ILE A 43 3.32 -3.06 -2.12
C ILE A 43 3.51 -4.17 -1.07
N GLN A 44 2.99 -5.36 -1.34
CA GLN A 44 3.16 -6.51 -0.46
C GLN A 44 4.47 -7.24 -0.77
N VAL A 45 5.29 -7.45 0.26
CA VAL A 45 6.64 -8.01 0.15
C VAL A 45 7.02 -8.79 1.41
N SER A 46 8.06 -9.62 1.33
CA SER A 46 8.62 -10.32 2.49
C SER A 46 9.61 -9.46 3.26
N SER A 47 9.48 -9.43 4.58
CA SER A 47 10.46 -8.89 5.52
C SER A 47 11.83 -9.56 5.36
N HIS A 48 11.89 -10.85 5.04
CA HIS A 48 13.15 -11.56 4.82
C HIS A 48 13.89 -11.01 3.59
N LEU A 49 13.16 -10.79 2.49
CA LEU A 49 13.73 -10.18 1.29
C LEU A 49 14.24 -8.76 1.59
N LEU A 50 13.43 -7.92 2.24
CA LEU A 50 13.80 -6.54 2.57
C LEU A 50 15.07 -6.48 3.43
N ARG A 51 15.17 -7.29 4.47
CA ARG A 51 16.35 -7.36 5.35
C ARG A 51 17.60 -7.88 4.64
N THR A 52 17.42 -8.78 3.67
CA THR A 52 18.52 -9.34 2.88
C THR A 52 19.02 -8.33 1.84
N ALA A 53 18.10 -7.63 1.18
CA ALA A 53 18.41 -6.70 0.12
C ALA A 53 18.92 -5.33 0.63
N SER A 54 18.59 -4.94 1.87
CA SER A 54 18.91 -3.62 2.39
C SER A 54 19.27 -3.63 3.88
N PRO A 55 20.46 -3.11 4.26
CA PRO A 55 20.83 -2.96 5.67
C PRO A 55 19.95 -1.96 6.42
N PHE A 56 19.38 -0.97 5.72
CA PHE A 56 18.44 -0.02 6.31
C PHE A 56 17.16 -0.74 6.77
N PHE A 57 16.55 -1.52 5.88
CA PHE A 57 15.38 -2.32 6.24
C PHE A 57 15.71 -3.35 7.31
N LYS A 58 16.92 -3.92 7.30
CA LYS A 58 17.38 -4.79 8.39
C LYS A 58 17.34 -4.10 9.74
N ALA A 59 18.02 -2.96 9.86
CA ALA A 59 18.05 -2.21 11.11
C ALA A 59 16.64 -1.77 11.55
N MET A 60 15.83 -1.25 10.63
CA MET A 60 14.48 -0.76 10.94
C MET A 60 13.55 -1.87 11.43
N LEU A 61 13.52 -3.01 10.73
CA LEU A 61 12.62 -4.13 11.05
C LEU A 61 13.05 -4.93 12.28
N GLU A 62 14.35 -4.92 12.62
CA GLU A 62 14.89 -5.58 13.81
C GLU A 62 14.88 -4.69 15.05
N SER A 63 14.74 -3.36 14.88
CA SER A 63 14.69 -2.40 15.99
C SER A 63 13.41 -2.49 16.84
N ASP A 64 13.40 -1.78 17.98
CA ASP A 64 12.22 -1.52 18.81
C ASP A 64 11.40 -0.29 18.39
N PHE A 65 11.68 0.27 17.22
CA PHE A 65 10.84 1.30 16.63
C PHE A 65 9.49 0.74 16.19
N LYS A 66 8.60 1.66 15.82
CA LYS A 66 7.21 1.37 15.45
C LYS A 66 7.12 0.27 14.39
N GLU A 67 7.99 0.33 13.39
CA GLU A 67 8.01 -0.58 12.25
C GLU A 67 8.42 -2.00 12.66
N GLY A 68 9.49 -2.15 13.44
CA GLY A 68 9.94 -3.44 13.94
C GLY A 68 8.94 -4.08 14.91
N ARG A 69 8.32 -3.27 15.78
CA ARG A 69 7.23 -3.72 16.65
C ARG A 69 6.00 -4.15 15.88
N ALA A 70 5.57 -3.37 14.88
CA ALA A 70 4.43 -3.72 14.03
C ALA A 70 4.63 -5.08 13.33
N LEU A 71 5.86 -5.39 12.90
CA LEU A 71 6.19 -6.68 12.31
C LEU A 71 6.11 -7.84 13.32
N ARG A 72 6.58 -7.63 14.56
CA ARG A 72 6.59 -8.63 15.64
C ARG A 72 5.19 -8.91 16.20
N GLU A 73 4.39 -7.87 16.35
CA GLU A 73 3.05 -7.91 16.96
C GLU A 73 1.93 -8.23 15.93
N ARG A 74 2.29 -8.55 14.67
CA ARG A 74 1.30 -8.79 13.61
C ARG A 74 0.46 -10.04 13.89
N ASN A 75 -0.86 -9.91 13.79
CA ASN A 75 -1.82 -10.99 14.04
C ASN A 75 -2.45 -11.51 12.74
N GLY A 76 -1.63 -12.09 11.87
CA GLY A 76 -2.07 -12.73 10.63
C GLY A 76 -2.25 -11.78 9.44
N SER A 77 -2.20 -10.46 9.64
CA SER A 77 -2.12 -9.47 8.57
C SER A 77 -0.67 -9.01 8.33
N PRO A 78 -0.29 -8.59 7.11
CA PRO A 78 1.01 -7.96 6.86
C PRO A 78 1.19 -6.69 7.70
N ALA A 79 2.41 -6.41 8.15
CA ALA A 79 2.73 -5.17 8.85
C ALA A 79 2.80 -4.00 7.86
N GLU A 80 2.01 -2.95 8.10
CA GLU A 80 2.04 -1.73 7.27
C GLU A 80 3.22 -0.84 7.68
N ILE A 81 4.06 -0.49 6.71
CA ILE A 81 5.24 0.37 6.89
C ILE A 81 5.15 1.51 5.88
N GLU A 82 4.95 2.72 6.39
CA GLU A 82 5.00 3.92 5.56
C GLU A 82 6.45 4.32 5.32
N LEU A 83 6.83 4.40 4.04
CA LEU A 83 8.12 4.96 3.68
C LEU A 83 8.03 6.48 3.73
N PRO A 84 9.07 7.17 4.24
CA PRO A 84 9.12 8.61 4.16
C PRO A 84 9.01 9.04 2.69
N ALA A 85 8.24 10.08 2.42
CA ALA A 85 8.29 10.72 1.12
C ALA A 85 9.73 11.19 0.87
N GLU A 86 10.27 10.98 -0.33
CA GLU A 86 11.56 11.55 -0.71
C GLU A 86 11.58 13.02 -0.33
N SER A 87 12.49 13.39 0.55
CA SER A 87 12.80 14.79 0.76
C SER A 87 13.62 15.25 -0.44
N PRO A 88 13.25 16.35 -1.12
CA PRO A 88 14.01 16.88 -2.25
C PRO A 88 15.42 17.38 -1.89
N GLU A 89 15.85 17.21 -0.64
CA GLU A 89 17.17 17.59 -0.13
C GLU A 89 18.07 16.35 0.04
N ALA A 90 18.38 15.69 -1.07
CA ALA A 90 19.62 14.91 -1.18
C ALA A 90 20.56 15.71 -2.08
N VAL A 91 21.32 16.62 -1.47
CA VAL A 91 22.40 17.41 -2.08
C VAL A 91 23.77 16.83 -1.76
#